data_AF-A0A1B6K3F5-F1
#
_entry.id   AF-A0A1B6K3F5-F1
#
_cell.length_a   1.000
_cell.length_b   1.000
_cell.length_c   1.000
_cell.angle_alpha   90.00
_cell.angle_beta   90.00
_cell.angle_gamma   90.00
#
_symmetry.space_group_name_H-M   'P 1'
#
loop_
_entity.id
_entity.type
_entity.pdbx_description
1 polymer ?
#
loop_
_entity_poly.entity_id
_entity_poly.type
_entity_poly.pdbx_seq_one_letter_code
_entity_poly.pdbx_strand_id
1 'polypeptide(L)'
;MGQIITKIYSMTAREVKMVNIERRAEKVISKDKPTPAPMYPSTIKELERLKEEQISTEHLDKKDKQLDEYLKKVYVSTPDPAPKSERPVNPERPLPLSRHTDEEVTYGYSESEEQHIPPGRVSLKQALQFISDSQSDPDKHTSTAIAAQYKLDINTTNDILEHFKMFNVHIQKKEKDPALMSKYEQLQLKIKHMSMYNAPEVFKEMNLLKKKTDESGIEIKEIKDADSDVDTKKETSSSLSSEESKTNR
;
A
#
# COMPACT_ATOMS: atom_id res chain seq x y z
N MET A 1 24.28 55.53 26.93
CA MET A 1 25.14 55.51 25.72
C MET A 1 24.55 54.70 24.57
N GLY A 2 24.37 53.38 24.68
CA GLY A 2 24.01 52.50 23.55
C GLY A 2 22.85 52.97 22.66
N GLN A 3 21.69 53.30 23.23
CA GLN A 3 20.49 53.69 22.46
C GLN A 3 20.69 54.92 21.56
N ILE A 4 21.56 55.87 21.93
CA ILE A 4 21.81 57.09 21.15
C ILE A 4 22.64 56.74 19.90
N ILE A 5 23.64 55.87 20.05
CA ILE A 5 24.49 55.38 18.95
C ILE A 5 23.64 54.59 17.95
N THR A 6 22.77 53.69 18.43
CA THR A 6 21.84 52.95 17.57
C THR A 6 20.89 53.88 16.80
N LYS A 7 20.40 54.95 17.44
CA LYS A 7 19.51 55.92 16.79
C LYS A 7 20.22 56.69 15.68
N ILE A 8 21.42 57.21 15.93
CA ILE A 8 22.23 57.93 14.94
C ILE A 8 22.58 57.00 13.75
N TYR A 9 23.02 55.76 14.04
CA TYR A 9 23.29 54.75 13.00
C TYR A 9 22.05 54.41 12.18
N SER A 10 20.87 54.32 12.81
CA SER A 10 19.62 54.03 12.09
C SER A 10 19.18 55.15 11.15
N MET A 11 19.50 56.41 11.48
CA MET A 11 19.18 57.57 10.64
C MET A 11 20.07 57.61 9.39
N THR A 12 21.39 57.53 9.56
CA THR A 12 22.34 57.54 8.42
C THR A 12 22.19 56.30 7.54
N ALA A 13 21.96 55.12 8.13
CA ALA A 13 21.69 53.90 7.37
C ALA A 13 20.36 53.96 6.59
N ARG A 14 19.41 54.82 6.98
CA ARG A 14 18.20 55.08 6.20
C ARG A 14 18.55 55.86 4.94
N GLU A 15 19.23 56.98 5.07
CA GLU A 15 19.63 57.87 3.96
C GLU A 15 20.44 57.12 2.89
N VAL A 16 21.41 56.29 3.28
CA VAL A 16 22.18 55.45 2.34
C VAL A 16 21.29 54.42 1.61
N LYS A 17 20.29 53.84 2.29
CA LYS A 17 19.31 52.94 1.66
C LYS A 17 18.29 53.67 0.77
N MET A 18 18.14 54.99 0.96
CA MET A 18 17.24 55.85 0.17
C MET A 18 17.90 56.40 -1.11
N VAL A 19 19.19 56.12 -1.35
CA VAL A 19 19.85 56.50 -2.61
C VAL A 19 19.19 55.76 -3.78
N ASN A 20 18.81 56.51 -4.83
CA ASN A 20 18.19 56.01 -6.06
C ASN A 20 16.76 55.44 -5.89
N ILE A 21 15.98 55.89 -4.89
CA ILE A 21 14.53 55.59 -4.82
C ILE A 21 13.81 56.08 -6.08
N GLU A 22 14.09 57.29 -6.54
CA GLU A 22 13.35 57.92 -7.64
C GLU A 22 13.35 57.04 -8.88
N ARG A 23 14.52 56.57 -9.35
CA ARG A 23 14.61 55.61 -10.47
C ARG A 23 13.97 54.25 -10.17
N ARG A 24 13.92 53.82 -8.91
CA ARG A 24 13.23 52.57 -8.51
C ARG A 24 11.71 52.73 -8.54
N ALA A 25 11.21 53.88 -8.08
CA ALA A 25 9.79 54.25 -8.12
C ALA A 25 9.34 54.46 -9.56
N GLU A 26 10.08 55.26 -10.33
CA GLU A 26 9.88 55.46 -11.77
C GLU A 26 9.85 54.13 -12.52
N LYS A 27 10.82 53.21 -12.28
CA LYS A 27 10.83 51.86 -12.88
C LYS A 27 9.63 50.97 -12.50
N VAL A 28 8.89 51.29 -11.44
CA VAL A 28 7.67 50.57 -11.03
C VAL A 28 6.42 51.28 -11.54
N ILE A 29 6.40 52.62 -11.52
CA ILE A 29 5.30 53.48 -11.96
C ILE A 29 5.20 53.54 -13.49
N SER A 30 6.31 53.44 -14.22
CA SER A 30 6.35 53.41 -15.69
C SER A 30 5.91 52.08 -16.31
N LYS A 31 5.53 51.09 -15.49
CA LYS A 31 4.92 49.86 -15.96
C LYS A 31 3.41 50.04 -16.06
N ASP A 32 2.84 49.78 -17.22
CA ASP A 32 1.37 49.82 -17.45
C ASP A 32 0.59 48.95 -16.45
N LYS A 33 1.20 47.88 -15.94
CA LYS A 33 0.63 47.00 -14.93
C LYS A 33 1.70 46.59 -13.91
N PRO A 34 1.34 46.46 -12.61
CA PRO A 34 2.24 45.89 -11.62
C PRO A 34 2.57 44.43 -11.98
N THR A 35 3.76 43.97 -11.60
CA THR A 35 4.12 42.55 -11.73
C THR A 35 3.22 41.72 -10.82
N PRO A 36 2.56 40.65 -11.32
CA PRO A 36 1.71 39.80 -10.51
C PRO A 36 2.51 39.12 -9.39
N ALA A 37 1.81 38.73 -8.32
CA ALA A 37 2.41 37.96 -7.23
C ALA A 37 2.92 36.59 -7.75
N PRO A 38 4.01 36.04 -7.18
CA PRO A 38 4.44 34.68 -7.49
C PRO A 38 3.37 33.67 -7.07
N MET A 39 3.18 32.63 -7.89
CA MET A 39 2.21 31.57 -7.63
C MET A 39 2.76 30.53 -6.65
N TYR A 40 1.88 29.85 -5.93
CA TYR A 40 2.25 28.80 -4.98
C TYR A 40 2.67 27.51 -5.72
N PRO A 41 3.68 26.74 -5.24
CA PRO A 41 4.24 25.59 -5.96
C PRO A 41 3.26 24.47 -6.33
N SER A 42 2.16 24.25 -5.59
CA SER A 42 1.15 23.26 -6.03
C SER A 42 0.39 23.73 -7.26
N THR A 43 -0.02 25.00 -7.29
CA THR A 43 -0.73 25.61 -8.42
C THR A 43 0.13 25.64 -9.69
N ILE A 44 1.46 25.77 -9.56
CA ILE A 44 2.40 25.66 -10.69
C ILE A 44 2.34 24.24 -11.29
N LYS A 45 2.44 23.20 -10.45
CA LYS A 45 2.35 21.79 -10.90
C LYS A 45 0.99 21.45 -11.53
N GLU A 46 -0.10 21.98 -10.98
CA GLU A 46 -1.44 21.80 -11.53
C GLU A 46 -1.55 22.46 -12.92
N LEU A 47 -1.02 23.68 -13.09
CA LEU A 47 -0.99 24.36 -14.38
C LEU A 47 -0.05 23.69 -15.40
N GLU A 48 1.03 23.07 -14.95
CA GLU A 48 1.90 22.23 -15.79
C GLU A 48 1.14 21.01 -16.31
N ARG A 49 0.49 20.26 -15.42
CA ARG A 49 -0.36 19.11 -15.78
C ARG A 49 -1.50 19.48 -16.74
N LEU A 50 -2.21 20.59 -16.49
CA LEU A 50 -3.30 21.03 -17.38
C LEU A 50 -2.80 21.42 -18.79
N LYS A 51 -1.55 21.90 -18.91
CA LYS A 51 -0.91 22.14 -20.22
C LYS A 51 -0.51 20.84 -20.92
N GLU A 52 0.00 19.85 -20.18
CA GLU A 52 0.27 18.50 -20.71
C GLU A 52 -0.99 17.84 -21.25
N GLU A 53 -2.12 17.99 -20.54
CA GLU A 53 -3.46 17.51 -20.94
C GLU A 53 -4.12 18.38 -22.04
N GLN A 54 -3.44 19.43 -22.54
CA GLN A 54 -3.93 20.40 -23.54
C GLN A 54 -5.27 21.09 -23.20
N ILE A 55 -5.58 21.24 -21.90
CA ILE A 55 -6.81 21.86 -21.43
C ILE A 55 -6.67 23.39 -21.48
N SER A 56 -7.62 24.08 -22.10
CA SER A 56 -7.60 25.55 -22.17
C SER A 56 -7.84 26.20 -20.81
N THR A 57 -6.82 26.87 -20.29
CA THR A 57 -6.88 27.64 -19.04
C THR A 57 -7.26 29.11 -19.24
N GLU A 58 -7.50 29.57 -20.47
CA GLU A 58 -7.79 30.99 -20.79
C GLU A 58 -9.04 31.55 -20.09
N HIS A 59 -9.95 30.67 -19.67
CA HIS A 59 -11.17 31.04 -18.96
C HIS A 59 -10.90 31.40 -17.49
N LEU A 60 -9.75 31.03 -16.92
CA LEU A 60 -9.38 31.35 -15.54
C LEU A 60 -8.96 32.82 -15.37
N ASP A 61 -8.30 33.40 -16.39
CA ASP A 61 -7.84 34.79 -16.38
C ASP A 61 -8.93 35.82 -16.72
N LYS A 62 -10.12 35.35 -17.15
CA LYS A 62 -11.22 36.19 -17.66
C LYS A 62 -12.44 36.03 -16.77
N LYS A 63 -13.07 37.15 -16.38
CA LYS A 63 -14.32 37.12 -15.62
C LYS A 63 -15.47 36.56 -16.48
N ASP A 64 -16.03 35.42 -16.08
CA ASP A 64 -17.30 34.92 -16.61
C ASP A 64 -18.46 35.81 -16.14
N LYS A 65 -19.16 36.41 -17.10
CA LYS A 65 -20.32 37.28 -16.86
C LYS A 65 -21.58 36.51 -16.49
N GLN A 66 -21.77 35.32 -17.07
CA GLN A 66 -22.96 34.50 -16.84
C GLN A 66 -22.94 33.93 -15.42
N LEU A 67 -21.78 33.41 -14.99
CA LEU A 67 -21.59 32.94 -13.62
C LEU A 67 -21.73 34.09 -12.60
N ASP A 68 -21.17 35.27 -12.87
CA ASP A 68 -21.31 36.46 -12.02
C ASP A 68 -22.77 36.91 -11.86
N GLU A 69 -23.61 36.75 -12.88
CA GLU A 69 -25.06 36.98 -12.76
C GLU A 69 -25.77 35.89 -11.95
N TYR A 70 -25.42 34.63 -12.12
CA TYR A 70 -26.02 33.53 -11.35
C TYR A 70 -25.68 33.65 -9.86
N LEU A 71 -24.43 33.96 -9.52
CA LEU A 71 -24.00 34.15 -8.13
C LEU A 71 -24.69 35.33 -7.43
N LYS A 72 -25.09 36.38 -8.17
CA LYS A 72 -25.92 37.48 -7.62
C LYS A 72 -27.38 37.07 -7.40
N LYS A 73 -27.90 36.14 -8.21
CA LYS A 73 -29.27 35.61 -8.10
C LYS A 73 -29.38 34.60 -6.96
N VAL A 74 -28.33 33.82 -6.70
CA VAL A 74 -28.26 32.84 -5.61
C VAL A 74 -27.74 33.52 -4.33
N TYR A 75 -28.64 34.22 -3.62
CA TYR A 75 -28.38 34.67 -2.26
C TYR A 75 -28.98 33.69 -1.25
N VAL A 76 -28.20 33.31 -0.23
CA VAL A 76 -28.72 32.52 0.90
C VAL A 76 -29.30 33.49 1.92
N SER A 77 -30.64 33.61 1.94
CA SER A 77 -31.32 34.26 3.06
C SER A 77 -31.33 33.27 4.23
N THR A 78 -30.40 33.43 5.16
CA THR A 78 -30.44 32.76 6.46
C THR A 78 -31.36 33.54 7.40
N PRO A 79 -32.56 33.04 7.75
CA PRO A 79 -33.25 33.53 8.94
C PRO A 79 -32.42 33.10 10.16
N ASP A 80 -31.90 34.08 10.90
CA ASP A 80 -31.28 33.83 12.20
C ASP A 80 -32.37 33.64 13.26
N PRO A 81 -32.27 32.65 14.17
CA PRO A 81 -31.29 31.57 14.20
C PRO A 81 -31.71 30.39 13.31
N ALA A 82 -30.72 29.67 12.77
CA ALA A 82 -30.97 28.45 12.01
C ALA A 82 -31.90 27.49 12.79
N PRO A 83 -33.00 27.00 12.19
CA PRO A 83 -33.80 25.95 12.83
C PRO A 83 -32.87 24.76 13.03
N LYS A 84 -32.75 24.28 14.27
CA LYS A 84 -32.08 23.00 14.56
C LYS A 84 -32.75 21.96 13.67
N SER A 85 -32.07 21.55 12.61
CA SER A 85 -32.66 20.60 11.67
C SER A 85 -32.57 19.22 12.30
N GLU A 86 -33.51 18.95 13.21
CA GLU A 86 -33.97 17.63 13.61
C GLU A 86 -34.63 16.99 12.38
N ARG A 87 -33.83 16.79 11.32
CA ARG A 87 -34.19 15.92 10.21
C ARG A 87 -34.41 14.55 10.86
N PRO A 88 -35.60 13.94 10.73
CA PRO A 88 -35.83 12.63 11.33
C PRO A 88 -34.77 11.68 10.76
N VAL A 89 -33.90 11.18 11.64
CA VAL A 89 -32.89 10.19 11.26
C VAL A 89 -33.67 8.96 10.82
N ASN A 90 -33.60 8.63 9.53
CA ASN A 90 -34.27 7.44 9.03
C ASN A 90 -33.59 6.21 9.67
N PRO A 91 -34.29 5.41 10.51
CA PRO A 91 -33.69 4.27 11.17
C PRO A 91 -33.23 3.18 10.20
N GLU A 92 -33.82 3.11 8.99
CA GLU A 92 -33.40 2.19 7.93
C GLU A 92 -32.13 2.65 7.19
N ARG A 93 -31.77 3.93 7.31
CA ARG A 93 -30.60 4.52 6.64
C ARG A 93 -29.94 5.59 7.53
N PRO A 94 -29.33 5.19 8.67
CA PRO A 94 -28.58 6.10 9.51
C PRO A 94 -27.42 6.73 8.71
N LEU A 95 -27.01 7.93 9.12
CA LEU A 95 -25.74 8.48 8.66
C LEU A 95 -24.58 7.62 9.20
N PRO A 96 -23.47 7.46 8.46
CA PRO A 96 -22.28 6.82 9.00
C PRO A 96 -21.81 7.58 10.25
N LEU A 97 -21.83 6.90 11.39
CA LEU A 97 -21.46 7.47 12.69
C LEU A 97 -19.95 7.36 12.94
N SER A 98 -19.32 6.35 12.37
CA SER A 98 -17.89 6.14 12.48
C SER A 98 -17.10 7.15 11.67
N ARG A 99 -15.93 7.48 12.21
CA ARG A 99 -14.93 8.36 11.60
C ARG A 99 -13.56 7.69 11.55
N HIS A 100 -13.52 6.38 11.73
CA HIS A 100 -12.32 5.58 11.62
C HIS A 100 -11.97 5.40 10.14
N THR A 101 -10.67 5.34 9.85
CA THR A 101 -10.15 4.93 8.55
C THR A 101 -9.65 3.51 8.74
N ASP A 102 -10.09 2.57 7.90
CA ASP A 102 -9.59 1.20 7.96
C ASP A 102 -8.09 1.19 7.64
N GLU A 103 -7.30 0.58 8.52
CA GLU A 103 -5.83 0.57 8.39
C GLU A 103 -5.34 -0.42 7.32
N GLU A 104 -6.14 -1.45 7.00
CA GLU A 104 -5.79 -2.52 6.07
C GLU A 104 -6.58 -2.46 4.76
N VAL A 105 -5.87 -2.20 3.66
CA VAL A 105 -6.41 -2.20 2.29
C VAL A 105 -6.04 -3.53 1.61
N THR A 106 -6.79 -4.60 1.91
CA THR A 106 -6.57 -5.90 1.27
C THR A 106 -7.06 -5.87 -0.19
N TYR A 107 -6.28 -6.45 -1.12
CA TYR A 107 -6.63 -6.53 -2.56
C TYR A 107 -6.88 -5.18 -3.28
N GLY A 108 -6.41 -4.06 -2.71
CA GLY A 108 -6.56 -2.72 -3.32
C GLY A 108 -7.90 -2.03 -3.05
N TYR A 109 -8.72 -2.57 -2.14
CA TYR A 109 -9.95 -1.95 -1.64
C TYR A 109 -10.00 -2.05 -0.11
N SER A 110 -10.55 -1.03 0.56
CA SER A 110 -10.79 -1.05 2.00
C SER A 110 -12.13 -1.72 2.29
N GLU A 111 -12.11 -2.96 2.76
CA GLU A 111 -13.29 -3.61 3.33
C GLU A 111 -13.42 -3.19 4.79
N SER A 112 -14.29 -2.21 5.06
CA SER A 112 -14.54 -1.77 6.44
C SER A 112 -15.19 -2.90 7.24
N GLU A 113 -14.65 -3.21 8.42
CA GLU A 113 -15.22 -4.21 9.33
C GLU A 113 -16.63 -3.81 9.83
N GLU A 114 -16.99 -2.53 9.69
CA GLU A 114 -18.34 -1.98 9.95
C GLU A 114 -19.31 -2.13 8.76
N GLN A 115 -18.84 -2.51 7.57
CA GLN A 115 -19.67 -2.63 6.38
C GLN A 115 -20.55 -3.89 6.47
N HIS A 116 -21.77 -3.72 6.99
CA HIS A 116 -22.75 -4.80 7.14
C HIS A 116 -23.03 -5.52 5.80
N ILE A 117 -22.41 -6.70 5.63
CA ILE A 117 -22.63 -7.58 4.48
C ILE A 117 -24.04 -8.20 4.60
N PRO A 118 -24.96 -7.93 3.66
CA PRO A 118 -26.30 -8.48 3.73
C PRO A 118 -26.31 -9.99 3.50
N PRO A 119 -27.23 -10.75 4.12
CA PRO A 119 -27.30 -12.20 3.96
C PRO A 119 -27.51 -12.59 2.49
N GLY A 120 -26.84 -13.65 2.03
CA GLY A 120 -26.85 -14.04 0.62
C GLY A 120 -25.97 -13.16 -0.28
N ARG A 121 -25.12 -12.32 0.31
CA ARG A 121 -23.95 -11.71 -0.34
C ARG A 121 -22.70 -12.10 0.47
N VAL A 122 -21.56 -12.04 -0.20
CA VAL A 122 -20.22 -12.22 0.40
C VAL A 122 -19.32 -11.11 -0.09
N SER A 123 -18.33 -10.73 0.72
CA SER A 123 -17.25 -9.87 0.26
C SER A 123 -16.18 -10.66 -0.51
N LEU A 124 -15.29 -9.93 -1.21
CA LEU A 124 -14.14 -10.49 -1.92
C LEU A 124 -13.21 -11.27 -0.97
N LYS A 125 -12.95 -10.77 0.25
CA LYS A 125 -12.15 -11.45 1.29
C LYS A 125 -12.74 -12.81 1.64
N GLN A 126 -14.05 -12.85 1.91
CA GLN A 126 -14.79 -14.07 2.22
C GLN A 126 -14.84 -15.05 1.04
N ALA A 127 -15.02 -14.54 -0.19
CA ALA A 127 -15.03 -15.35 -1.40
C ALA A 127 -13.68 -16.04 -1.64
N LEU A 128 -12.59 -15.28 -1.58
CA LEU A 128 -11.23 -15.83 -1.72
C LEU A 128 -10.91 -16.84 -0.62
N GLN A 129 -11.36 -16.59 0.61
CA GLN A 129 -11.20 -17.53 1.72
C GLN A 129 -11.88 -18.88 1.43
N PHE A 130 -13.20 -18.91 1.15
CA PHE A 130 -13.87 -20.20 0.95
C PHE A 130 -13.41 -20.93 -0.33
N ILE A 131 -12.95 -20.19 -1.36
CA ILE A 131 -12.33 -20.78 -2.56
C ILE A 131 -11.01 -21.48 -2.21
N SER A 132 -10.20 -20.89 -1.32
CA SER A 132 -8.96 -21.49 -0.82
C SER A 132 -9.25 -22.70 0.08
N ASP A 133 -10.20 -22.58 1.00
CA ASP A 133 -10.61 -23.65 1.92
C ASP A 133 -11.16 -24.87 1.15
N SER A 134 -12.00 -24.62 0.13
CA SER A 134 -12.55 -25.66 -0.76
C SER A 134 -11.50 -26.37 -1.62
N GLN A 135 -10.34 -25.76 -1.86
CA GLN A 135 -9.22 -26.42 -2.55
C GLN A 135 -8.34 -27.24 -1.60
N SER A 136 -8.21 -26.78 -0.36
CA SER A 136 -7.41 -27.43 0.67
C SER A 136 -8.11 -28.68 1.22
N ASP A 137 -9.39 -28.54 1.59
CA ASP A 137 -10.23 -29.61 2.13
C ASP A 137 -11.61 -29.68 1.42
N PRO A 138 -11.69 -30.23 0.19
CA PRO A 138 -12.95 -30.32 -0.58
C PRO A 138 -14.08 -31.06 0.15
N ASP A 139 -13.74 -32.07 0.94
CA ASP A 139 -14.69 -32.92 1.68
C ASP A 139 -15.37 -32.16 2.84
N LYS A 140 -14.71 -31.15 3.41
CA LYS A 140 -15.26 -30.30 4.49
C LYS A 140 -15.99 -29.09 3.91
N HIS A 141 -15.39 -28.45 2.91
CA HIS A 141 -15.84 -27.21 2.30
C HIS A 141 -16.56 -27.47 0.97
N THR A 142 -17.52 -28.40 0.98
CA THR A 142 -18.42 -28.65 -0.15
C THR A 142 -19.31 -27.43 -0.41
N SER A 143 -19.73 -27.21 -1.66
CA SER A 143 -20.61 -26.10 -2.06
C SER A 143 -21.87 -25.97 -1.21
N THR A 144 -22.51 -27.09 -0.84
CA THR A 144 -23.68 -27.11 0.06
C THR A 144 -23.38 -26.54 1.45
N ALA A 145 -22.19 -26.80 2.01
CA ALA A 145 -21.78 -26.29 3.31
C ALA A 145 -21.50 -24.78 3.26
N ILE A 146 -20.79 -24.32 2.22
CA ILE A 146 -20.50 -22.90 1.97
C ILE A 146 -21.80 -22.11 1.74
N ALA A 147 -22.71 -22.65 0.91
CA ALA A 147 -24.01 -22.05 0.66
C ALA A 147 -24.85 -21.90 1.94
N ALA A 148 -24.85 -22.92 2.81
CA ALA A 148 -25.53 -22.86 4.11
C ALA A 148 -24.90 -21.84 5.06
N GLN A 149 -23.56 -21.75 5.11
CA GLN A 149 -22.82 -20.82 5.98
C GLN A 149 -23.09 -19.35 5.62
N TYR A 150 -23.00 -19.00 4.33
CA TYR A 150 -23.13 -17.62 3.85
C TYR A 150 -24.55 -17.26 3.34
N LYS A 151 -25.49 -18.22 3.39
CA LYS A 151 -26.86 -18.12 2.86
C LYS A 151 -26.91 -17.81 1.35
N LEU A 152 -25.93 -18.32 0.61
CA LEU A 152 -25.82 -18.15 -0.84
C LEU A 152 -26.73 -19.14 -1.57
N ASP A 153 -27.05 -18.83 -2.84
CA ASP A 153 -27.65 -19.82 -3.74
C ASP A 153 -26.63 -20.92 -4.08
N ILE A 154 -27.11 -22.16 -4.13
CA ILE A 154 -26.25 -23.34 -4.33
C ILE A 154 -25.70 -23.44 -5.75
N ASN A 155 -26.48 -23.00 -6.76
CA ASN A 155 -26.02 -23.01 -8.16
C ASN A 155 -24.90 -21.98 -8.33
N THR A 156 -25.14 -20.76 -7.86
CA THR A 156 -24.15 -19.67 -7.82
C THR A 156 -22.88 -20.10 -7.07
N THR A 157 -23.01 -20.86 -5.97
CA THR A 157 -21.85 -21.35 -5.21
C THR A 157 -21.08 -22.43 -5.97
N ASN A 158 -21.76 -23.34 -6.69
CA ASN A 158 -21.11 -24.30 -7.58
C ASN A 158 -20.35 -23.58 -8.71
N ASP A 159 -20.99 -22.61 -9.38
CA ASP A 159 -20.39 -21.83 -10.46
C ASP A 159 -19.11 -21.12 -9.99
N ILE A 160 -19.12 -20.55 -8.78
CA ILE A 160 -17.94 -19.90 -8.19
C ILE A 160 -16.80 -20.92 -8.00
N LEU A 161 -17.07 -22.08 -7.40
CA LEU A 161 -16.04 -23.08 -7.11
C LEU A 161 -15.48 -23.76 -8.36
N GLU A 162 -16.29 -23.90 -9.42
CA GLU A 162 -15.86 -24.45 -10.71
C GLU A 162 -14.98 -23.46 -11.48
N HIS A 163 -15.42 -22.19 -11.60
CA HIS A 163 -14.78 -21.22 -12.51
C HIS A 163 -13.63 -20.43 -11.85
N PHE A 164 -13.64 -20.22 -10.54
CA PHE A 164 -12.65 -19.38 -9.83
C PHE A 164 -11.57 -20.20 -9.09
N LYS A 165 -11.35 -21.45 -9.51
CA LYS A 165 -10.29 -22.30 -8.95
C LYS A 165 -8.90 -21.72 -9.20
N MET A 166 -8.12 -21.55 -8.13
CA MET A 166 -6.73 -21.09 -8.19
C MET A 166 -5.86 -22.11 -8.95
N PHE A 167 -4.82 -21.62 -9.62
CA PHE A 167 -3.92 -22.46 -10.41
C PHE A 167 -2.97 -23.28 -9.53
N ASN A 168 -3.02 -24.60 -9.68
CA ASN A 168 -2.05 -25.50 -9.06
C ASN A 168 -0.68 -25.36 -9.74
N VAL A 169 0.29 -24.77 -9.03
CA VAL A 169 1.68 -24.65 -9.53
C VAL A 169 2.37 -26.01 -9.45
N HIS A 170 2.40 -26.73 -10.58
CA HIS A 170 3.12 -28.00 -10.67
C HIS A 170 4.63 -27.75 -10.85
N ILE A 171 5.35 -27.59 -9.74
CA ILE A 171 6.80 -27.45 -9.74
C ILE A 171 7.42 -28.78 -10.16
N GLN A 172 7.73 -28.91 -11.45
CA GLN A 172 8.53 -30.01 -11.96
C GLN A 172 9.88 -29.98 -11.24
N LYS A 173 10.17 -31.05 -10.48
CA LYS A 173 11.51 -31.24 -9.92
C LYS A 173 12.46 -31.36 -11.10
N LYS A 174 13.28 -30.32 -11.33
CA LYS A 174 14.39 -30.41 -12.29
C LYS A 174 15.20 -31.63 -11.91
N GLU A 175 15.27 -32.61 -12.81
CA GLU A 175 16.23 -33.70 -12.66
C GLU A 175 17.60 -33.03 -12.57
N LYS A 176 18.32 -33.25 -11.46
CA LYS A 176 19.69 -32.72 -11.37
C LYS A 176 20.46 -33.41 -12.48
N ASP A 177 21.14 -32.64 -13.34
CA ASP A 177 21.95 -33.24 -14.40
C ASP A 177 22.87 -34.29 -13.76
N PRO A 178 22.96 -35.52 -14.30
CA PRO A 178 23.77 -36.58 -13.69
C PRO A 178 25.25 -36.18 -13.59
N ALA A 179 25.70 -35.23 -14.41
CA ALA A 179 27.03 -34.61 -14.35
C ALA A 179 27.23 -33.64 -13.16
N LEU A 180 26.17 -33.01 -12.64
CA LEU A 180 26.21 -32.15 -11.44
C LEU A 180 25.87 -32.91 -10.13
N MET A 181 25.32 -34.11 -10.21
CA MET A 181 25.11 -34.96 -9.04
C MET A 181 26.43 -35.40 -8.40
N SER A 182 26.46 -35.47 -7.07
CA SER A 182 27.61 -36.06 -6.37
C SER A 182 27.78 -37.53 -6.76
N LYS A 183 29.02 -38.04 -6.80
CA LYS A 183 29.32 -39.46 -7.09
C LYS A 183 28.54 -40.42 -6.18
N TYR A 184 28.22 -39.99 -4.96
CA TYR A 184 27.37 -40.74 -4.04
C TYR A 184 25.89 -40.79 -4.48
N GLU A 185 25.31 -39.66 -4.92
CA GLU A 185 23.94 -39.60 -5.47
C GLU A 185 23.82 -40.41 -6.78
N GLN A 186 24.84 -40.36 -7.64
CA GLN A 186 24.92 -41.18 -8.86
C GLN A 186 24.86 -42.69 -8.54
N LEU A 187 25.62 -43.14 -7.53
CA LEU A 187 25.61 -44.53 -7.07
C LEU A 187 24.25 -44.93 -6.44
N GLN A 188 23.62 -44.03 -5.67
CA GLN A 188 22.27 -44.24 -5.14
C GLN A 188 21.22 -44.37 -6.25
N LEU A 189 21.24 -43.50 -7.27
CA LEU A 189 20.39 -43.65 -8.46
C LEU A 189 20.64 -44.99 -9.13
N LYS A 190 21.91 -45.33 -9.38
CA LYS A 190 22.30 -46.60 -10.01
C LYS A 190 21.74 -47.80 -9.24
N ILE A 191 21.87 -47.83 -7.91
CA ILE A 191 21.27 -48.89 -7.06
C ILE A 191 19.74 -48.93 -7.19
N LYS A 192 19.07 -47.78 -7.15
CA LYS A 192 17.60 -47.69 -7.25
C LYS A 192 17.08 -48.26 -8.57
N HIS A 193 17.73 -47.93 -9.68
CA HIS A 193 17.39 -48.43 -11.03
C HIS A 193 17.87 -49.86 -11.29
N MET A 194 18.90 -50.34 -10.59
CA MET A 194 19.51 -51.66 -10.76
C MET A 194 18.91 -52.74 -9.85
N SER A 195 17.81 -52.44 -9.15
CA SER A 195 17.02 -53.40 -8.37
C SER A 195 16.47 -54.59 -9.17
N MET A 196 16.64 -54.60 -10.51
CA MET A 196 16.37 -55.76 -11.35
C MET A 196 17.56 -56.73 -11.54
N TYR A 197 18.83 -56.34 -11.36
CA TYR A 197 19.98 -57.25 -11.53
C TYR A 197 21.20 -56.95 -10.63
N ASN A 198 21.59 -57.95 -9.83
CA ASN A 198 22.87 -58.16 -9.12
C ASN A 198 23.51 -56.94 -8.39
N ALA A 199 23.18 -56.73 -7.12
CA ALA A 199 23.60 -55.56 -6.33
C ALA A 199 24.97 -55.58 -5.57
N PRO A 200 25.69 -56.70 -5.33
CA PRO A 200 26.68 -56.76 -4.24
C PRO A 200 27.98 -55.97 -4.47
N GLU A 201 28.36 -55.68 -5.72
CA GLU A 201 29.59 -54.95 -6.03
C GLU A 201 29.44 -53.44 -5.75
N VAL A 202 28.30 -52.86 -6.11
CA VAL A 202 28.05 -51.41 -5.96
C VAL A 202 27.84 -51.01 -4.50
N PHE A 203 27.36 -51.92 -3.64
CA PHE A 203 27.36 -51.71 -2.19
C PHE A 203 28.78 -51.61 -1.60
N LYS A 204 29.78 -52.31 -2.16
CA LYS A 204 31.18 -52.19 -1.70
C LYS A 204 31.77 -50.83 -2.07
N GLU A 205 31.51 -50.35 -3.28
CA GLU A 205 31.96 -49.01 -3.71
C GLU A 205 31.32 -47.89 -2.88
N MET A 206 30.03 -47.98 -2.58
CA MET A 206 29.31 -47.06 -1.69
C MET A 206 29.95 -46.96 -0.31
N ASN A 207 30.24 -48.11 0.33
CA ASN A 207 30.82 -48.15 1.66
C ASN A 207 32.26 -47.60 1.68
N LEU A 208 33.04 -47.84 0.62
CA LEU A 208 34.37 -47.27 0.47
C LEU A 208 34.32 -45.74 0.26
N LEU A 209 33.32 -45.23 -0.46
CA LEU A 209 33.14 -43.79 -0.66
C LEU A 209 32.74 -43.08 0.64
N LYS A 210 31.78 -43.65 1.41
CA LYS A 210 31.41 -43.13 2.73
C LYS A 210 32.60 -43.06 3.69
N LYS A 211 33.32 -44.18 3.83
CA LYS A 211 34.50 -44.23 4.70
C LYS A 211 35.53 -43.17 4.34
N LYS A 212 35.69 -42.88 3.04
CA LYS A 212 36.61 -41.83 2.57
C LYS A 212 36.11 -40.41 2.86
N THR A 213 34.80 -40.14 2.82
CA THR A 213 34.25 -38.83 3.22
C THR A 213 34.33 -38.61 4.74
N ASP A 214 34.18 -39.68 5.51
CA ASP A 214 34.25 -39.65 6.98
C ASP A 214 35.71 -39.51 7.47
N GLU A 215 36.67 -40.10 6.75
CA GLU A 215 38.12 -39.96 7.00
C GLU A 215 38.68 -38.59 6.54
N SER A 216 38.14 -38.01 5.46
CA SER A 216 38.46 -36.64 5.06
C SER A 216 37.59 -35.65 5.85
N GLY A 217 37.90 -35.47 7.13
CA GLY A 217 37.08 -34.73 8.11
C GLY A 217 36.63 -33.32 7.67
N ILE A 218 35.52 -33.27 6.94
CA ILE A 218 34.72 -32.08 6.68
C ILE A 218 33.47 -32.26 7.54
N GLU A 219 33.48 -31.66 8.72
CA GLU A 219 32.29 -31.55 9.55
C GLU A 219 31.22 -30.78 8.77
N ILE A 220 30.25 -31.51 8.22
CA ILE A 220 28.95 -30.91 7.89
C ILE A 220 28.32 -30.59 9.24
N LYS A 221 28.50 -29.35 9.71
CA LYS A 221 27.72 -28.82 10.82
C LYS A 221 26.25 -29.03 10.46
N GLU A 222 25.52 -29.68 11.36
CA GLU A 222 24.06 -29.79 11.25
C GLU A 222 23.50 -28.38 11.11
N ILE A 223 23.04 -28.05 9.89
CA ILE A 223 22.06 -26.99 9.72
C ILE A 223 20.79 -27.59 10.31
N LYS A 224 20.55 -27.31 11.60
CA LYS A 224 19.25 -27.53 12.20
C LYS A 224 18.22 -26.82 11.34
N ASP A 225 17.15 -27.52 11.00
CA ASP A 225 16.04 -26.95 10.28
C ASP A 225 15.46 -25.78 11.08
N ALA A 226 15.66 -24.58 10.54
CA ALA A 226 14.99 -23.34 10.88
C ALA A 226 14.32 -22.90 9.57
N ASP A 227 13.01 -22.64 9.50
CA ASP A 227 12.03 -22.44 10.57
C ASP A 227 10.63 -22.95 10.17
N SER A 228 9.69 -22.72 11.10
CA SER A 228 8.28 -22.39 10.84
C SER A 228 7.25 -23.52 10.86
N ASP A 229 7.07 -24.10 12.04
CA ASP A 229 5.72 -24.08 12.62
C ASP A 229 5.29 -22.61 12.75
N VAL A 230 4.23 -22.20 12.04
CA VAL A 230 3.55 -20.93 12.27
C VAL A 230 2.25 -21.23 12.98
N ASP A 231 2.17 -20.94 14.28
CA ASP A 231 0.85 -20.71 14.87
C ASP A 231 0.81 -19.73 16.05
N THR A 232 -0.22 -18.90 16.01
CA THR A 232 -0.82 -18.08 17.07
C THR A 232 -0.02 -16.97 17.80
N LYS A 233 -0.41 -15.73 17.44
CA LYS A 233 -0.94 -14.66 18.33
C LYS A 233 -0.02 -13.93 19.34
N LYS A 234 -0.38 -12.65 19.55
CA LYS A 234 -0.19 -11.85 20.79
C LYS A 234 1.27 -11.38 21.03
N GLU A 235 1.62 -10.20 21.56
CA GLU A 235 0.88 -9.17 22.31
C GLU A 235 1.26 -7.72 21.94
N THR A 236 0.28 -6.87 22.20
CA THR A 236 0.32 -5.49 22.69
C THR A 236 1.52 -5.03 23.56
N SER A 237 1.98 -3.81 23.27
CA SER A 237 2.25 -2.69 24.20
C SER A 237 3.59 -2.55 24.97
N SER A 238 3.94 -1.28 25.16
CA SER A 238 4.95 -0.71 26.09
C SER A 238 6.43 -0.92 25.71
N SER A 239 7.40 -0.09 26.12
CA SER A 239 7.47 1.36 26.41
C SER A 239 8.93 1.74 26.73
N LEU A 240 9.27 3.03 26.81
CA LEU A 240 10.55 3.61 27.31
C LEU A 240 11.81 3.43 26.40
N SER A 241 12.87 4.25 26.47
CA SER A 241 13.02 5.72 26.65
C SER A 241 14.52 6.12 26.63
N SER A 242 14.93 7.09 25.82
CA SER A 242 16.08 8.02 26.00
C SER A 242 16.25 8.85 24.70
N GLU A 243 16.28 10.20 24.65
CA GLU A 243 17.27 11.15 25.21
C GLU A 243 18.73 10.86 24.76
N GLU A 244 19.59 11.75 24.28
CA GLU A 244 19.55 13.14 23.72
C GLU A 244 20.22 13.06 22.29
N SER A 245 20.49 14.08 21.46
CA SER A 245 20.89 15.46 21.75
C SER A 245 20.56 16.51 20.65
N LYS A 246 20.64 17.77 21.06
CA LYS A 246 20.49 19.05 20.34
C LYS A 246 21.48 19.35 19.17
N THR A 247 21.10 20.42 18.45
CA THR A 247 21.91 21.50 17.82
C THR A 247 22.42 21.42 16.37
N ASN A 248 22.06 22.49 15.63
CA ASN A 248 22.68 23.07 14.42
C ASN A 248 22.59 22.22 13.14
N ARG A 249 22.14 22.76 12.01
CA ARG A 249 22.45 24.09 11.45
C ARG A 249 21.36 24.59 10.49
#